data_AF-H9FFR6-F1
#
_entry.id   AF-H9FFR6-F1
#
_cell.length_a   1.000
_cell.length_b   1.000
_cell.length_c   1.000
_cell.angle_alpha   90.00
_cell.angle_beta   90.00
_cell.angle_gamma   90.00
#
_symmetry.space_group_name_H-M   'P 1'
#
loop_
_entity.id
_entity.type
_entity.pdbx_description
1 polymer ?
#
loop_
_entity_poly.entity_id
_entity_poly.type
_entity_poly.pdbx_seq_one_letter_code
_entity_poly.pdbx_strand_id
1 'polypeptide(L)'
;LKQVAHFYNSIDQQMIQSQRPMMLQSALAFEQIIKNSKTGSGGKSQITWDNPKELEGYIQKLQNAAERLATENRKLRKWHTTFCEKVVVLMNIDLLWQQQRWKDG
;
A
#
# COMPACT_ATOMS: atom_id res chain seq x y z
N LEU A 1 0.71 13.21 13.22
CA LEU A 1 2.04 12.61 12.93
C LEU A 1 2.24 11.22 13.57
N LYS A 2 2.06 11.01 14.89
CA LYS A 2 2.20 9.67 15.52
C LYS A 2 1.32 8.58 14.88
N GLN A 3 0.04 8.89 14.60
CA GLN A 3 -0.88 7.97 13.92
C GLN A 3 -0.40 7.58 12.51
N VAL A 4 0.22 8.51 11.79
CA VAL A 4 0.73 8.29 10.43
C VAL A 4 1.99 7.40 10.45
N ALA A 5 2.87 7.61 11.43
CA ALA A 5 4.03 6.75 11.63
C ALA A 5 3.60 5.32 12.04
N HIS A 6 2.64 5.21 12.96
CA HIS A 6 2.07 3.92 13.34
C HIS A 6 1.40 3.23 12.15
N PHE A 7 0.66 3.97 11.34
CA PHE A 7 0.04 3.47 10.11
C PHE A 7 1.08 2.94 9.12
N TYR A 8 2.14 3.70 8.84
CA TYR A 8 3.19 3.28 7.92
C TYR A 8 3.89 1.99 8.41
N ASN A 9 4.23 1.93 9.70
CA ASN A 9 4.81 0.72 10.30
C ASN A 9 3.84 -0.47 10.24
N SER A 10 2.54 -0.23 10.46
CA SER A 10 1.51 -1.27 10.38
C SER A 10 1.35 -1.79 8.95
N ILE A 11 1.37 -0.91 7.95
CA ILE A 11 1.30 -1.35 6.55
C ILE A 11 2.55 -2.14 6.19
N ASP A 12 3.75 -1.65 6.52
CA ASP A 12 5.01 -2.34 6.20
C ASP A 12 5.06 -3.77 6.75
N GLN A 13 4.52 -3.98 7.95
CA GLN A 13 4.33 -5.30 8.56
C GLN A 13 3.25 -6.15 7.86
N GLN A 14 2.22 -5.54 7.29
CA GLN A 14 1.15 -6.23 6.57
C GLN A 14 1.50 -6.54 5.11
N MET A 15 2.47 -5.85 4.52
CA MET A 15 2.87 -6.04 3.13
C MET A 15 3.47 -7.44 2.93
N ILE A 16 2.97 -8.16 1.93
CA ILE A 16 3.59 -9.43 1.51
C ILE A 16 4.92 -9.12 0.82
N GLN A 17 5.99 -9.80 1.21
CA GLN A 17 7.35 -9.51 0.75
C GLN A 17 7.47 -9.50 -0.78
N SER A 18 6.89 -10.48 -1.46
CA SER A 18 6.89 -10.60 -2.92
C SER A 18 6.09 -9.50 -3.63
N GLN A 19 5.20 -8.80 -2.92
CA GLN A 19 4.34 -7.75 -3.47
C GLN A 19 4.81 -6.33 -3.14
N ARG A 20 5.82 -6.18 -2.28
CA ARG A 20 6.39 -4.86 -1.93
C ARG A 20 6.77 -4.00 -3.15
N PRO A 21 7.39 -4.55 -4.23
CA PRO A 21 7.72 -3.76 -5.41
C PRO A 21 6.49 -3.14 -6.10
N MET A 22 5.33 -3.80 -6.02
CA MET A 22 4.09 -3.33 -6.66
C MET A 22 3.57 -2.05 -5.99
N MET A 23 3.80 -1.90 -4.69
CA MET A 23 3.37 -0.72 -3.91
C MET A 23 4.43 0.40 -3.87
N LEU A 24 5.59 0.21 -4.50
CA LEU A 24 6.73 1.12 -4.38
C LEU A 24 6.33 2.56 -4.76
N GLN A 25 5.59 2.73 -5.86
CA GLN A 25 5.18 4.04 -6.32
C GLN A 25 4.27 4.75 -5.31
N SER A 26 3.32 4.03 -4.70
CA SER A 26 2.42 4.59 -3.68
C SER A 26 3.17 4.90 -2.37
N ALA A 27 4.15 4.07 -2.00
CA ALA A 27 5.02 4.32 -0.85
C ALA A 27 5.90 5.56 -1.05
N LEU A 28 6.50 5.73 -2.24
CA LEU A 28 7.29 6.92 -2.59
C LEU A 28 6.44 8.18 -2.62
N ALA A 29 5.22 8.12 -3.16
CA ALA A 29 4.30 9.26 -3.15
C ALA A 29 3.93 9.69 -1.72
N PHE A 30 3.70 8.73 -0.82
CA PHE A 30 3.46 8.97 0.59
C PHE A 30 4.70 9.57 1.29
N GLU A 31 5.89 9.02 1.02
CA GLU A 31 7.15 9.55 1.56
C GLU A 31 7.43 10.97 1.09
N GLN A 32 7.14 11.29 -0.17
CA GLN A 32 7.34 12.63 -0.72
C GLN A 32 6.46 13.67 -0.01
N ILE A 33 5.22 13.32 0.33
CA ILE A 33 4.34 14.19 1.12
C ILE A 33 4.96 14.45 2.51
N ILE A 34 5.53 13.43 3.15
CA ILE A 34 6.22 13.58 4.44
C ILE A 34 7.49 14.44 4.31
N LYS A 35 8.27 14.27 3.24
CA LYS A 35 9.50 15.05 3.01
C LYS A 35 9.20 16.51 2.73
N ASN A 36 8.18 16.80 1.92
CA ASN A 36 7.75 18.15 1.58
C ASN A 36 7.26 18.95 2.82
N SER A 37 6.94 18.30 3.94
CA SER A 37 6.64 18.99 5.20
C SER A 37 7.85 19.17 6.12
N LYS A 38 8.96 18.48 5.86
CA LYS A 38 10.19 18.51 6.68
C LYS A 38 11.26 19.45 6.11
N THR A 39 11.18 19.83 4.83
CA THR A 39 12.09 20.80 4.18
C THR A 39 11.76 22.24 4.62
N GLY A 40 12.09 22.55 5.87
CA GLY A 40 11.93 23.86 6.51
C GLY A 40 13.22 24.43 7.08
N SER A 41 14.39 24.10 6.51
CA SER A 41 15.67 24.70 6.92
C SER A 41 16.45 25.36 5.76
N GLY A 42 15.82 25.58 4.60
CA GLY A 42 16.46 26.25 3.48
C GLY A 42 15.65 26.25 2.19
N GLY A 43 14.78 27.26 2.02
CA GLY A 43 14.31 27.70 0.72
C GLY A 43 13.14 26.95 0.09
N LYS A 44 11.96 27.60 0.08
CA LYS A 44 10.86 27.52 -0.90
C LYS A 44 9.71 26.51 -0.74
N SER A 45 9.59 25.72 0.32
CA SER A 45 8.34 24.94 0.55
C SER A 45 8.06 24.73 2.03
N GLN A 46 7.87 25.83 2.76
CA GLN A 46 7.48 25.77 4.15
C GLN A 46 5.95 25.66 4.21
N ILE A 47 5.42 24.49 4.61
CA ILE A 47 4.10 24.47 5.22
C ILE A 47 4.28 25.26 6.50
N THR A 48 3.80 26.49 6.52
CA THR A 48 3.76 27.28 7.75
C THR A 48 2.77 26.59 8.66
N TRP A 49 3.29 25.86 9.66
CA TRP A 49 2.48 25.28 10.73
C TRP A 49 1.63 26.34 11.46
N ASP A 50 1.97 27.62 11.27
CA ASP A 50 1.27 28.80 11.74
C ASP A 50 -0.04 29.12 10.97
N ASN A 51 -0.28 28.49 9.81
CA ASN A 51 -1.53 28.65 9.06
C ASN A 51 -2.41 27.38 9.19
N PRO A 52 -3.49 27.40 9.99
CA PRO A 52 -4.35 26.24 10.23
C PRO A 52 -4.93 25.62 8.95
N LYS A 53 -5.22 26.43 7.92
CA LYS A 53 -5.79 25.95 6.65
C LYS A 53 -4.78 25.15 5.81
N GLU A 54 -3.53 25.58 5.79
CA GLU A 54 -2.46 24.86 5.09
C GLU A 54 -2.12 23.54 5.78
N LEU A 55 -2.14 23.55 7.12
CA LEU A 55 -1.96 22.37 7.94
C LEU A 55 -3.07 21.34 7.69
N GLU A 56 -4.33 21.76 7.66
CA GLU A 56 -5.46 20.89 7.36
C GLU A 56 -5.36 20.29 5.94
N GLY A 57 -5.03 21.11 4.94
CA GLY A 57 -4.80 20.64 3.58
C GLY A 57 -3.64 19.64 3.47
N TYR A 58 -2.57 19.83 4.24
CA TYR A 58 -1.46 18.87 4.33
C TYR A 58 -1.89 17.54 4.97
N ILE A 59 -2.61 17.60 6.09
CA ILE A 59 -3.13 16.41 6.77
C ILE A 59 -4.03 15.61 5.82
N GLN A 60 -4.91 16.29 5.07
CA GLN A 60 -5.78 15.64 4.10
C GLN A 60 -4.99 14.94 2.99
N LYS A 61 -3.97 15.60 2.42
CA LYS A 61 -3.10 14.98 1.40
C LYS A 61 -2.39 13.73 1.93
N LEU A 62 -1.89 13.81 3.16
CA LEU A 62 -1.20 12.71 3.83
C LEU A 62 -2.15 11.53 4.13
N GLN A 63 -3.35 11.81 4.61
CA GLN A 63 -4.40 10.81 4.85
C GLN A 63 -4.83 10.13 3.55
N ASN A 64 -5.05 10.89 2.47
CA ASN A 64 -5.43 10.33 1.16
C ASN A 64 -4.34 9.41 0.61
N ALA A 65 -3.06 9.80 0.72
CA ALA A 65 -1.94 8.96 0.27
C ALA A 65 -1.80 7.70 1.12
N ALA A 66 -1.98 7.80 2.43
CA ALA A 66 -2.06 6.66 3.34
C ALA A 66 -3.18 5.70 2.90
N GLU A 67 -4.41 6.19 2.76
CA GLU A 67 -5.56 5.36 2.40
C GLU A 67 -5.39 4.67 1.05
N ARG A 68 -4.78 5.35 0.07
CA ARG A 68 -4.42 4.75 -1.22
C ARG A 68 -3.47 3.58 -1.04
N LEU A 69 -2.39 3.75 -0.26
CA LEU A 69 -1.43 2.68 0.03
C LEU A 69 -2.08 1.49 0.78
N ALA A 70 -2.93 1.77 1.77
CA ALA A 70 -3.68 0.73 2.49
C ALA A 70 -4.61 -0.05 1.56
N THR A 71 -5.27 0.64 0.64
CA THR A 71 -6.23 0.04 -0.29
C THR A 71 -5.52 -0.84 -1.30
N GLU A 72 -4.38 -0.38 -1.83
CA GLU A 72 -3.52 -1.17 -2.71
C GLU A 72 -3.00 -2.43 -2.01
N ASN A 73 -2.47 -2.31 -0.79
CA ASN A 73 -2.00 -3.45 0.00
C ASN A 73 -3.14 -4.47 0.24
N ARG A 74 -4.34 -4.01 0.60
CA ARG A 74 -5.51 -4.90 0.78
C ARG A 74 -5.87 -5.66 -0.49
N LYS A 75 -5.86 -4.99 -1.66
CA LYS A 75 -6.12 -5.63 -2.95
C LYS A 75 -5.06 -6.67 -3.30
N LEU A 76 -3.78 -6.33 -3.12
CA LEU A 76 -2.66 -7.24 -3.41
C LEU A 76 -2.69 -8.47 -2.51
N ARG A 77 -2.95 -8.31 -1.21
CA ARG A 77 -3.12 -9.43 -0.28
C ARG A 77 -4.29 -10.32 -0.69
N LYS A 78 -5.42 -9.74 -1.08
CA LYS A 78 -6.58 -10.52 -1.58
C LYS A 78 -6.19 -11.35 -2.80
N TRP A 79 -5.56 -10.73 -3.80
CA TRP A 79 -5.09 -11.44 -4.99
C TRP A 79 -4.09 -12.55 -4.67
N HIS A 80 -3.15 -12.31 -3.75
CA HIS A 80 -2.20 -13.31 -3.29
C HIS A 80 -2.92 -14.53 -2.72
N THR A 81 -3.83 -14.32 -1.76
CA THR A 81 -4.59 -15.40 -1.14
C THR A 81 -5.41 -16.17 -2.17
N THR A 82 -6.17 -15.48 -3.03
CA THR A 82 -6.96 -16.13 -4.09
C THR A 82 -6.10 -16.93 -5.06
N PHE A 83 -4.92 -16.42 -5.42
CA PHE A 83 -3.99 -17.15 -6.29
C PHE A 83 -3.45 -18.40 -5.59
N CYS A 84 -2.99 -18.29 -4.34
CA CYS A 84 -2.52 -19.43 -3.56
C CYS A 84 -3.61 -20.51 -3.42
N GLU A 85 -4.85 -20.12 -3.11
CA GLU A 85 -5.99 -21.04 -3.01
C GLU A 85 -6.23 -21.78 -4.33
N LYS A 86 -6.25 -21.07 -5.46
CA LYS A 86 -6.39 -21.68 -6.78
C LYS A 86 -5.28 -22.68 -7.08
N VAL A 87 -4.02 -22.32 -6.81
CA VAL A 87 -2.87 -23.20 -7.04
C VAL A 87 -2.97 -24.48 -6.20
N VAL A 88 -3.35 -24.36 -4.92
CA VAL A 88 -3.55 -25.53 -4.05
C VAL A 88 -4.69 -26.41 -4.57
N VAL A 89 -5.79 -25.83 -5.06
CA VAL A 89 -6.87 -26.61 -5.68
C VAL A 89 -6.37 -27.35 -6.92
N LEU A 90 -5.66 -26.66 -7.82
CA LEU A 90 -5.13 -27.25 -9.06
C LEU A 90 -4.15 -28.40 -8.79
N MET A 91 -3.32 -28.29 -7.74
CA MET A 91 -2.38 -29.35 -7.32
C MET A 91 -3.08 -30.64 -6.88
N ASN A 92 -4.36 -30.58 -6.51
CA ASN A 92 -5.14 -31.73 -6.06
C ASN A 92 -6.05 -32.32 -7.14
N ILE A 93 -5.93 -31.87 -8.40
CA ILE A 93 -6.73 -32.38 -9.52
C ILE A 93 -5.96 -33.49 -10.23
N ASP A 94 -6.58 -34.67 -10.34
CA ASP A 94 -6.04 -35.78 -11.13
C ASP A 94 -6.17 -35.46 -12.63
N LEU A 95 -5.04 -35.27 -13.31
CA LEU A 95 -5.01 -34.91 -14.72
C LEU A 95 -5.47 -36.05 -15.66
N LEU A 96 -5.45 -37.31 -15.22
CA LEU A 96 -5.91 -38.44 -16.04
C LEU A 96 -7.43 -38.43 -16.19
N TRP A 97 -8.15 -38.08 -15.11
CA TRP A 97 -9.61 -38.17 -15.06
C TRP A 97 -10.32 -36.82 -15.03
N GLN A 98 -9.64 -35.75 -14.61
CA GLN A 98 -10.23 -34.44 -14.33
C GLN A 98 -9.51 -33.30 -15.08
N GLN A 99 -8.95 -33.58 -16.26
CA GLN A 99 -8.23 -32.59 -17.07
C GLN A 99 -9.04 -31.31 -17.33
N GLN A 100 -10.35 -31.42 -17.62
CA GLN A 100 -11.19 -30.24 -17.87
C GLN A 100 -11.29 -29.34 -16.63
N ARG A 101 -11.46 -29.93 -15.45
CA ARG A 101 -11.51 -29.21 -14.18
C ARG A 101 -10.20 -28.46 -13.90
N TRP A 102 -9.05 -29.01 -14.31
CA TRP A 102 -7.77 -28.33 -14.21
C TRP A 102 -7.66 -27.14 -15.18
N LYS A 103 -8.20 -27.27 -16.40
CA LYS A 103 -8.23 -26.17 -17.38
C LYS A 103 -9.14 -25.01 -16.97
N ASP A 104 -10.21 -25.30 -16.24
CA ASP A 104 -11.21 -24.32 -15.83
C ASP A 104 -10.79 -23.52 -14.56
N GLY A 105 -9.81 -24.01 -13.79
CA GLY A 105 -9.35 -23.41 -12.52
C GLY A 105 -8.36 -22.28 -12.70
#